data_AF-M0CNP1-F1
#
_entry.id   AF-M0CNP1-F1
#
_cell.length_a   1.000
_cell.length_b   1.000
_cell.length_c   1.000
_cell.angle_alpha   90.00
_cell.angle_beta   90.00
_cell.angle_gamma   90.00
#
_symmetry.space_group_name_H-M   'P 1'
#
loop_
_entity.id
_entity.type
_entity.pdbx_description
1 polymer ?
#
loop_
_entity_poly.entity_id
_entity_poly.type
_entity_poly.pdbx_seq_one_letter_code
_entity_poly.pdbx_strand_id
1 'polypeptide(L)'
;MTAVSQVTRATHESEMWLYYAPVGDDSEAYVDYDGLDPYWALADLLINEFDGYHELSDVEINGERWDIRMNYSKSGFQPRPEDEIASDRLYEFDINARGRGERKCDYNISPRFPDMRKSDGERTTTAFDHTEPDEGVSVHCQPSNLEPDEVADLLPRLVFELANAADLGLYHGYFAEPFDGRITALERYVRLTRSMNEKLIGTGGIFDRLAMLLSDADGTKGVYKFDNERERGYHHVVRHGSTSAGEMVSGHRLGGQIKSYLPEHPEKFEPEDPLFHPKLGVKFVQGRTAAGSVPWSERDEVVRELDERLVSLLSWAEIPTEAGGTTYVADDHFGAGAAAESVPIHSDPTPRLEANQEHLIVTTLRDMTSADEAIVENLATDGGQPARKVADAAGVGLSTVYRCLQRLEGVVTSDNGHVRFVSEKLRQEIRAIVESAETKIESAADRAAQLVDMDVRQSASSAFDRWLAKYGAEFDAPSSEGERPTVRIDTVLSKHKASTNPRVDDVLDKMLDAWTNDGRDPRDLKRAIVEVSVDGTSMRRPVATLH
;
A
#
# COMPACT_ATOMS: atom_id res chain seq x y z
N MET A 1 -22.65 22.35 14.82
CA MET A 1 -21.43 21.81 14.18
C MET A 1 -21.87 20.57 13.44
N THR A 2 -22.08 20.67 12.14
CA THR A 2 -22.34 19.49 11.29
C THR A 2 -21.06 18.66 11.30
N ALA A 3 -21.14 17.41 11.74
CA ALA A 3 -20.00 16.50 11.73
C ALA A 3 -19.48 16.43 10.29
N VAL A 4 -18.25 16.87 10.06
CA VAL A 4 -17.59 16.70 8.77
C VAL A 4 -17.14 15.25 8.73
N SER A 5 -17.86 14.44 7.98
CA SER A 5 -17.61 13.02 7.78
C SER A 5 -16.61 12.80 6.64
N GLN A 6 -15.76 11.79 6.78
CA GLN A 6 -14.86 11.33 5.72
C GLN A 6 -15.63 11.02 4.43
N VAL A 7 -14.95 11.08 3.29
CA VAL A 7 -15.52 10.64 2.01
C VAL A 7 -15.90 9.16 2.08
N THR A 8 -16.97 8.77 1.39
CA THR A 8 -17.29 7.35 1.20
C THR A 8 -16.18 6.63 0.43
N ARG A 9 -16.23 5.30 0.42
CA ARG A 9 -15.35 4.45 -0.37
C ARG A 9 -16.22 3.39 -1.05
N ALA A 10 -15.89 3.02 -2.27
CA ALA A 10 -16.64 2.03 -3.03
C ALA A 10 -15.78 0.80 -3.31
N THR A 11 -16.41 -0.38 -3.40
CA THR A 11 -15.76 -1.59 -3.90
C THR A 11 -15.73 -1.52 -5.43
N HIS A 12 -14.56 -1.77 -6.02
CA HIS A 12 -14.43 -1.81 -7.48
C HIS A 12 -14.50 -3.24 -8.02
N GLU A 13 -13.68 -4.12 -7.45
CA GLU A 13 -13.56 -5.51 -7.85
C GLU A 13 -13.19 -6.35 -6.63
N SER A 14 -13.68 -7.57 -6.58
CA SER A 14 -13.17 -8.56 -5.64
C SER A 14 -13.17 -9.95 -6.26
N GLU A 15 -12.48 -10.86 -5.59
CA GLU A 15 -12.41 -12.26 -5.96
C GLU A 15 -12.46 -13.08 -4.67
N MET A 16 -13.39 -14.02 -4.62
CA MET A 16 -13.65 -14.82 -3.41
C MET A 16 -14.17 -16.21 -3.77
N TRP A 17 -14.08 -17.10 -2.79
CA TRP A 17 -14.64 -18.44 -2.83
C TRP A 17 -15.61 -18.58 -1.66
N LEU A 18 -16.86 -18.93 -1.95
CA LEU A 18 -17.90 -19.14 -0.95
C LEU A 18 -18.27 -20.63 -0.93
N TYR A 19 -18.44 -21.21 0.26
CA TYR A 19 -18.73 -22.62 0.43
C TYR A 19 -20.14 -22.80 0.98
N TYR A 20 -20.92 -23.64 0.32
CA TYR A 20 -22.31 -23.93 0.65
C TYR A 20 -22.50 -25.43 0.74
N ALA A 21 -23.44 -25.86 1.56
CA ALA A 21 -23.71 -27.26 1.81
C ALA A 21 -25.19 -27.47 2.17
N PRO A 22 -25.67 -28.73 2.17
CA PRO A 22 -27.00 -29.05 2.65
C PRO A 22 -27.23 -28.55 4.08
N VAL A 23 -28.41 -28.00 4.36
CA VAL A 23 -28.79 -27.58 5.73
C VAL A 23 -29.30 -28.83 6.46
N GLY A 24 -28.74 -29.11 7.65
CA GLY A 24 -29.08 -30.31 8.43
C GLY A 24 -30.58 -30.41 8.81
N ASP A 25 -31.07 -31.64 8.78
CA ASP A 25 -32.45 -32.15 8.78
C ASP A 25 -33.29 -31.91 10.07
N ASP A 26 -33.05 -30.82 10.82
CA ASP A 26 -33.74 -30.59 12.12
C ASP A 26 -35.01 -29.73 12.03
N SER A 27 -35.53 -29.45 10.83
CA SER A 27 -36.87 -28.89 10.69
C SER A 27 -37.62 -29.51 9.51
N GLU A 28 -38.66 -30.28 9.80
CA GLU A 28 -39.66 -30.84 8.87
C GLU A 28 -40.46 -29.75 8.07
N ALA A 29 -39.90 -28.55 7.89
CA ALA A 29 -40.59 -27.38 7.35
C ALA A 29 -40.08 -26.89 5.98
N TYR A 30 -39.09 -27.54 5.38
CA TYR A 30 -38.57 -27.15 4.08
C TYR A 30 -38.66 -28.33 3.12
N VAL A 31 -39.56 -28.23 2.14
CA VAL A 31 -39.66 -29.20 1.06
C VAL A 31 -38.42 -29.00 0.20
N ASP A 32 -37.42 -29.83 0.44
CA ASP A 32 -36.24 -29.94 -0.41
C ASP A 32 -36.67 -30.18 -1.85
N TYR A 33 -35.95 -29.59 -2.79
CA TYR A 33 -36.13 -29.87 -4.21
C TYR A 33 -35.84 -31.36 -4.46
N ASP A 34 -36.87 -32.20 -4.42
CA ASP A 34 -36.82 -33.66 -4.49
C ASP A 34 -35.80 -34.36 -3.56
N GLY A 35 -35.35 -33.71 -2.47
CA GLY A 35 -34.30 -34.23 -1.60
C GLY A 35 -32.88 -34.17 -2.19
N LEU A 36 -32.66 -33.31 -3.19
CA LEU A 36 -31.40 -33.18 -3.90
C LEU A 36 -30.46 -32.15 -3.27
N ASP A 37 -29.23 -32.56 -2.97
CA ASP A 37 -28.14 -31.65 -2.58
C ASP A 37 -27.93 -30.51 -3.60
N PRO A 38 -27.37 -29.35 -3.20
CA PRO A 38 -27.30 -28.14 -4.02
C PRO A 38 -26.68 -28.33 -5.41
N TYR A 39 -25.69 -29.22 -5.55
CA TYR A 39 -25.10 -29.51 -6.85
C TYR A 39 -26.10 -30.20 -7.78
N TRP A 40 -26.83 -31.20 -7.28
CA TRP A 40 -27.79 -31.98 -8.06
C TRP A 40 -29.05 -31.17 -8.39
N ALA A 41 -29.50 -30.32 -7.46
CA ALA A 41 -30.61 -29.41 -7.71
C ALA A 41 -30.29 -28.43 -8.86
N LEU A 42 -29.07 -27.87 -8.90
CA LEU A 42 -28.63 -27.01 -10.01
C LEU A 42 -28.45 -27.79 -11.32
N ALA A 43 -27.95 -29.03 -11.24
CA ALA A 43 -27.81 -29.90 -12.39
C ALA A 43 -29.16 -30.20 -13.04
N ASP A 44 -30.15 -30.56 -12.23
CA ASP A 44 -31.49 -30.87 -12.69
C ASP A 44 -32.19 -29.62 -13.29
N LEU A 45 -32.15 -28.48 -12.57
CA LEU A 45 -32.66 -27.21 -13.06
C LEU A 45 -32.07 -26.83 -14.44
N LEU A 46 -30.75 -26.90 -14.59
CA LEU A 46 -30.13 -26.46 -15.84
C LEU A 46 -30.26 -27.49 -16.96
N ILE A 47 -30.02 -28.76 -16.68
CA ILE A 47 -29.92 -29.79 -17.72
C ILE A 47 -31.29 -30.31 -18.11
N ASN A 48 -32.17 -30.56 -17.15
CA ASN A 48 -33.47 -31.17 -17.41
C ASN A 48 -34.56 -30.13 -17.70
N GLU A 49 -34.60 -29.01 -16.97
CA GLU A 49 -35.61 -27.98 -17.21
C GLU A 49 -35.22 -26.97 -18.30
N PHE A 50 -33.93 -26.64 -18.41
CA PHE A 50 -33.45 -25.61 -19.35
C PHE A 50 -32.63 -26.13 -20.53
N ASP A 51 -32.46 -27.46 -20.70
CA ASP A 51 -31.69 -28.06 -21.81
C ASP A 51 -30.26 -27.47 -21.94
N GLY A 52 -29.65 -27.16 -20.79
CA GLY A 52 -28.25 -26.75 -20.68
C GLY A 52 -27.96 -25.24 -20.79
N TYR A 53 -28.95 -24.39 -21.07
CA TYR A 53 -28.76 -22.93 -21.14
C TYR A 53 -30.04 -22.17 -20.81
N HIS A 54 -29.94 -21.14 -19.97
CA HIS A 54 -31.06 -20.23 -19.72
C HIS A 54 -30.62 -18.78 -19.55
N GLU A 55 -31.52 -17.86 -19.92
CA GLU A 55 -31.30 -16.42 -19.76
C GLU A 55 -32.61 -15.74 -19.37
N LEU A 56 -32.54 -14.93 -18.31
CA LEU A 56 -33.61 -14.05 -17.85
C LEU A 56 -33.13 -12.61 -18.01
N SER A 57 -34.02 -11.72 -18.45
CA SER A 57 -33.73 -10.29 -18.62
C SER A 57 -34.67 -9.44 -17.78
N ASP A 58 -34.20 -8.26 -17.36
CA ASP A 58 -35.00 -7.28 -16.60
C ASP A 58 -35.60 -7.84 -15.28
N VAL A 59 -34.93 -8.78 -14.63
CA VAL A 59 -35.37 -9.38 -13.35
C VAL A 59 -35.16 -8.38 -12.21
N GLU A 60 -36.20 -8.10 -11.42
CA GLU A 60 -36.10 -7.14 -10.32
C GLU A 60 -35.63 -7.82 -9.02
N ILE A 61 -34.39 -7.53 -8.60
CA ILE A 61 -33.80 -8.03 -7.36
C ILE A 61 -33.38 -6.83 -6.52
N ASN A 62 -33.93 -6.71 -5.29
CA ASN A 62 -33.64 -5.61 -4.36
C ASN A 62 -33.89 -4.20 -4.94
N GLY A 63 -34.86 -4.07 -5.84
CA GLY A 63 -35.18 -2.80 -6.52
C GLY A 63 -34.20 -2.39 -7.62
N GLU A 64 -33.27 -3.28 -7.99
CA GLU A 64 -32.39 -3.15 -9.15
C GLU A 64 -32.79 -4.19 -10.21
N ARG A 65 -32.61 -3.87 -11.49
CA ARG A 65 -32.86 -4.81 -12.60
C ARG A 65 -31.59 -5.55 -12.97
N TRP A 66 -31.73 -6.85 -13.18
CA TRP A 66 -30.64 -7.77 -13.48
C TRP A 66 -30.95 -8.63 -14.70
N ASP A 67 -29.94 -8.83 -15.54
CA ASP A 67 -29.91 -9.88 -16.54
C ASP A 67 -29.13 -11.07 -15.96
N ILE A 68 -29.71 -12.26 -16.02
CA ILE A 68 -29.20 -13.49 -15.43
C ILE A 68 -28.98 -14.50 -16.54
N ARG A 69 -27.80 -15.09 -16.62
CA ARG A 69 -27.48 -16.17 -17.56
C ARG A 69 -26.97 -17.38 -16.80
N MET A 70 -27.56 -18.55 -17.04
CA MET A 70 -27.11 -19.81 -16.49
C MET A 70 -26.62 -20.73 -17.62
N ASN A 71 -25.43 -21.31 -17.44
CA ASN A 71 -24.83 -22.28 -18.36
C ASN A 71 -23.89 -23.22 -17.58
N TYR A 72 -23.20 -24.12 -18.29
CA TYR A 72 -22.28 -25.07 -17.66
C TYR A 72 -21.07 -25.37 -18.52
N SER A 73 -20.03 -25.88 -17.87
CA SER A 73 -18.82 -26.39 -18.52
C SER A 73 -18.39 -27.73 -17.92
N LYS A 74 -17.53 -28.47 -18.62
CA LYS A 74 -16.97 -29.72 -18.08
C LYS A 74 -15.92 -29.41 -17.03
N SER A 75 -16.13 -29.93 -15.82
CA SER A 75 -15.20 -29.78 -14.72
C SER A 75 -13.89 -30.56 -14.95
N GLY A 76 -12.91 -30.28 -14.08
CA GLY A 76 -11.72 -31.09 -13.92
C GLY A 76 -11.90 -32.35 -13.05
N PHE A 77 -13.12 -32.68 -12.61
CA PHE A 77 -13.39 -33.69 -11.58
C PHE A 77 -14.17 -34.89 -12.11
N GLN A 78 -13.84 -36.08 -11.61
CA GLN A 78 -14.58 -37.32 -11.91
C GLN A 78 -15.80 -37.45 -10.99
N PRO A 79 -16.91 -38.03 -11.48
CA PRO A 79 -18.02 -38.45 -10.61
C PRO A 79 -17.57 -39.55 -9.64
N ARG A 80 -18.30 -39.72 -8.54
CA ARG A 80 -18.14 -40.88 -7.66
C ARG A 80 -18.56 -42.16 -8.41
N PRO A 81 -18.00 -43.33 -8.08
CA PRO A 81 -18.44 -44.60 -8.65
C PRO A 81 -19.94 -44.88 -8.47
N GLU A 82 -20.53 -44.39 -7.38
CA GLU A 82 -21.95 -44.49 -7.05
C GLU A 82 -22.84 -43.45 -7.74
N ASP A 83 -22.28 -42.38 -8.30
CA ASP A 83 -23.06 -41.42 -9.08
C ASP A 83 -23.47 -42.07 -10.41
N GLU A 84 -24.76 -42.09 -10.73
CA GLU A 84 -25.29 -42.68 -11.96
C GLU A 84 -25.05 -41.80 -13.21
N ILE A 85 -23.85 -41.23 -13.34
CA ILE A 85 -23.46 -40.34 -14.44
C ILE A 85 -22.74 -41.13 -15.53
N ALA A 86 -23.31 -41.13 -16.75
CA ALA A 86 -22.69 -41.72 -17.95
C ALA A 86 -21.61 -40.82 -18.58
N SER A 87 -20.75 -40.20 -17.77
CA SER A 87 -19.66 -39.33 -18.19
C SER A 87 -18.44 -39.52 -17.29
N ASP A 88 -17.24 -39.26 -17.84
CA ASP A 88 -15.97 -39.29 -17.10
C ASP A 88 -15.76 -38.02 -16.24
N ARG A 89 -16.63 -37.01 -16.37
CA ARG A 89 -16.48 -35.71 -15.71
C ARG A 89 -17.80 -35.16 -15.21
N LEU A 90 -17.74 -34.52 -14.06
CA LEU A 90 -18.81 -33.66 -13.52
C LEU A 90 -18.85 -32.33 -14.27
N TYR A 91 -19.91 -31.55 -14.05
CA TYR A 91 -20.04 -30.21 -14.58
C TYR A 91 -19.68 -29.15 -13.53
N GLU A 92 -19.34 -27.95 -14.01
CA GLU A 92 -19.35 -26.72 -13.22
C GLU A 92 -20.44 -25.82 -13.79
N PHE A 93 -21.23 -25.21 -12.93
CA PHE A 93 -22.36 -24.36 -13.31
C PHE A 93 -21.95 -22.90 -13.23
N ASP A 94 -22.26 -22.13 -14.25
CA ASP A 94 -21.95 -20.72 -14.36
C ASP A 94 -23.24 -19.90 -14.31
N ILE A 95 -23.39 -19.07 -13.27
CA ILE A 95 -24.44 -18.05 -13.18
C ILE A 95 -23.77 -16.68 -13.34
N ASN A 96 -24.09 -15.99 -14.43
CA ASN A 96 -23.62 -14.64 -14.71
C ASN A 96 -24.75 -13.65 -14.46
N ALA A 97 -24.54 -12.69 -13.56
CA ALA A 97 -25.49 -11.63 -13.25
C ALA A 97 -24.94 -10.27 -13.69
N ARG A 98 -25.75 -9.49 -14.40
CA ARG A 98 -25.42 -8.13 -14.84
C ARG A 98 -26.53 -7.17 -14.44
N GLY A 99 -26.17 -6.22 -13.58
CA GLY A 99 -27.02 -5.15 -13.11
C GLY A 99 -26.70 -3.83 -13.79
N ARG A 100 -27.19 -2.74 -13.20
CA ARG A 100 -27.02 -1.39 -13.75
C ARG A 100 -25.59 -0.90 -13.58
N GLY A 101 -25.11 -0.21 -14.61
CA GLY A 101 -23.88 0.57 -14.54
C GLY A 101 -22.59 -0.27 -14.44
N GLU A 102 -22.53 -1.50 -14.96
CA GLU A 102 -21.39 -2.43 -14.77
C GLU A 102 -21.30 -3.07 -13.38
N ARG A 103 -22.38 -3.07 -12.60
CA ARG A 103 -22.55 -4.01 -11.50
C ARG A 103 -22.70 -5.41 -12.08
N LYS A 104 -21.86 -6.35 -11.68
CA LYS A 104 -21.91 -7.73 -12.19
C LYS A 104 -21.25 -8.71 -11.25
N CYS A 105 -21.67 -9.96 -11.31
CA CYS A 105 -20.95 -11.06 -10.66
C CYS A 105 -21.05 -12.31 -11.51
N ASP A 106 -19.90 -12.96 -11.70
CA ASP A 106 -19.83 -14.30 -12.26
C ASP A 106 -19.65 -15.29 -11.11
N TYR A 107 -20.56 -16.26 -11.01
CA TYR A 107 -20.53 -17.35 -10.04
C TYR A 107 -20.25 -18.66 -10.78
N ASN A 108 -19.08 -19.25 -10.55
CA ASN A 108 -18.74 -20.59 -11.03
C ASN A 108 -18.86 -21.57 -9.86
N ILE A 109 -19.78 -22.53 -9.98
CA ILE A 109 -20.21 -23.43 -8.92
C ILE A 109 -19.67 -24.82 -9.23
N SER A 110 -18.76 -25.30 -8.39
CA SER A 110 -18.16 -26.63 -8.51
C SER A 110 -18.63 -27.57 -7.39
N PRO A 111 -18.87 -28.87 -7.67
CA PRO A 111 -19.17 -29.86 -6.64
C PRO A 111 -17.97 -30.10 -5.72
N ARG A 112 -18.24 -30.41 -4.45
CA ARG A 112 -17.24 -30.81 -3.44
C ARG A 112 -17.74 -32.02 -2.67
N PHE A 113 -16.88 -33.03 -2.53
CA PHE A 113 -17.17 -34.23 -1.77
C PHE A 113 -15.88 -34.93 -1.31
N PRO A 114 -15.96 -35.86 -0.34
CA PRO A 114 -14.81 -36.64 0.11
C PRO A 114 -14.15 -37.45 -1.01
N ASP A 115 -12.82 -37.60 -0.93
CA ASP A 115 -12.01 -38.42 -1.84
C ASP A 115 -12.10 -38.02 -3.34
N MET A 116 -12.40 -36.75 -3.62
CA MET A 116 -12.47 -36.21 -4.99
C MET A 116 -11.23 -36.53 -5.83
N ARG A 117 -11.48 -36.85 -7.11
CA ARG A 117 -10.46 -37.16 -8.10
C ARG A 117 -10.52 -36.19 -9.26
N LYS A 118 -9.34 -35.84 -9.77
CA LYS A 118 -9.19 -35.11 -11.02
C LYS A 118 -9.49 -36.02 -12.20
N SER A 119 -9.67 -35.41 -13.37
CA SER A 119 -9.95 -36.13 -14.63
C SER A 119 -8.87 -37.16 -15.02
N ASP A 120 -7.65 -37.04 -14.53
CA ASP A 120 -6.55 -38.00 -14.70
C ASP A 120 -6.56 -39.16 -13.69
N GLY A 121 -7.53 -39.17 -12.75
CA GLY A 121 -7.69 -40.16 -11.70
C GLY A 121 -6.90 -39.87 -10.43
N GLU A 122 -6.05 -38.83 -10.40
CA GLU A 122 -5.31 -38.43 -9.21
C GLU A 122 -6.26 -37.84 -8.16
N ARG A 123 -6.04 -38.22 -6.89
CA ARG A 123 -6.76 -37.60 -5.77
C ARG A 123 -6.40 -36.12 -5.70
N THR A 124 -7.39 -35.27 -5.52
CA THR A 124 -7.17 -33.85 -5.20
C THR A 124 -7.51 -33.59 -3.74
N THR A 125 -6.86 -32.58 -3.18
CA THR A 125 -7.30 -31.99 -1.91
C THR A 125 -8.13 -30.75 -2.20
N THR A 126 -9.14 -30.49 -1.37
CA THR A 126 -10.03 -29.35 -1.47
C THR A 126 -10.16 -28.66 -0.11
N ALA A 127 -10.79 -27.48 -0.07
CA ALA A 127 -11.08 -26.81 1.19
C ALA A 127 -12.00 -27.66 2.10
N PHE A 128 -12.85 -28.50 1.51
CA PHE A 128 -13.83 -29.33 2.23
C PHE A 128 -13.19 -30.50 2.99
N ASP A 129 -11.92 -30.86 2.69
CA ASP A 129 -11.20 -31.91 3.45
C ASP A 129 -10.88 -31.49 4.90
N HIS A 130 -11.12 -30.23 5.25
CA HIS A 130 -10.76 -29.61 6.52
C HIS A 130 -11.92 -28.86 7.18
N THR A 131 -13.16 -29.08 6.72
CA THR A 131 -14.37 -28.43 7.23
C THR A 131 -15.45 -29.46 7.54
N GLU A 132 -16.40 -29.09 8.40
CA GLU A 132 -17.69 -29.78 8.51
C GLU A 132 -18.77 -28.77 8.09
N PRO A 133 -19.61 -29.07 7.09
CA PRO A 133 -19.69 -30.32 6.31
C PRO A 133 -18.52 -30.53 5.32
N ASP A 134 -18.34 -31.79 4.88
CA ASP A 134 -17.30 -32.24 3.93
C ASP A 134 -17.82 -32.50 2.51
N GLU A 135 -19.12 -32.25 2.27
CA GLU A 135 -19.80 -32.30 0.97
C GLU A 135 -20.64 -31.04 0.74
N GLY A 136 -20.72 -30.60 -0.52
CA GLY A 136 -21.48 -29.42 -0.92
C GLY A 136 -20.97 -28.81 -2.23
N VAL A 137 -20.97 -27.49 -2.30
CA VAL A 137 -20.49 -26.74 -3.46
C VAL A 137 -19.53 -25.62 -3.07
N SER A 138 -18.55 -25.40 -3.93
CA SER A 138 -17.61 -24.30 -3.84
C SER A 138 -17.87 -23.33 -4.98
N VAL A 139 -18.11 -22.07 -4.64
CA VAL A 139 -18.51 -21.03 -5.59
C VAL A 139 -17.40 -20.01 -5.74
N HIS A 140 -16.74 -19.99 -6.90
CA HIS A 140 -15.82 -18.93 -7.26
C HIS A 140 -16.62 -17.71 -7.72
N CYS A 141 -16.50 -16.61 -6.99
CA CYS A 141 -17.22 -15.38 -7.26
C CYS A 141 -16.26 -14.31 -7.78
N GLN A 142 -16.61 -13.69 -8.91
CA GLN A 142 -15.84 -12.60 -9.53
C GLN A 142 -16.69 -11.33 -9.69
N PRO A 143 -17.05 -10.65 -8.59
CA PRO A 143 -17.87 -9.45 -8.63
C PRO A 143 -17.12 -8.19 -9.09
N SER A 144 -17.86 -7.29 -9.73
CA SER A 144 -17.46 -5.92 -10.01
C SER A 144 -18.52 -4.95 -9.51
N ASN A 145 -18.07 -3.93 -8.79
CA ASN A 145 -18.87 -2.88 -8.18
C ASN A 145 -19.97 -3.38 -7.21
N LEU A 146 -19.69 -4.49 -6.51
CA LEU A 146 -20.54 -5.08 -5.46
C LEU A 146 -19.73 -5.23 -4.17
N GLU A 147 -20.35 -4.94 -3.03
CA GLU A 147 -19.74 -5.19 -1.72
C GLU A 147 -19.71 -6.69 -1.40
N PRO A 148 -18.76 -7.19 -0.59
CA PRO A 148 -18.67 -8.62 -0.29
C PRO A 148 -19.99 -9.25 0.17
N ASP A 149 -20.66 -8.67 1.17
CA ASP A 149 -21.94 -9.20 1.67
C ASP A 149 -23.02 -9.23 0.59
N GLU A 150 -23.05 -8.23 -0.28
CA GLU A 150 -23.99 -8.18 -1.39
C GLU A 150 -23.80 -9.36 -2.36
N VAL A 151 -22.57 -9.82 -2.55
CA VAL A 151 -22.26 -10.97 -3.42
C VAL A 151 -22.81 -12.27 -2.84
N ALA A 152 -22.71 -12.45 -1.52
CA ALA A 152 -23.28 -13.60 -0.83
C ALA A 152 -24.82 -13.55 -0.84
N ASP A 153 -25.42 -12.37 -0.67
CA ASP A 153 -26.87 -12.16 -0.67
C ASP A 153 -27.52 -12.30 -2.07
N LEU A 154 -26.76 -12.03 -3.13
CA LEU A 154 -27.26 -12.01 -4.51
C LEU A 154 -27.44 -13.43 -5.07
N LEU A 155 -26.50 -14.35 -4.83
CA LEU A 155 -26.56 -15.73 -5.34
C LEU A 155 -27.89 -16.45 -5.05
N PRO A 156 -28.39 -16.54 -3.79
CA PRO A 156 -29.64 -17.26 -3.50
C PRO A 156 -30.84 -16.64 -4.23
N ARG A 157 -30.82 -15.32 -4.48
CA ARG A 157 -31.89 -14.62 -5.20
C ARG A 157 -31.86 -14.93 -6.69
N LEU A 158 -30.66 -15.00 -7.28
CA LEU A 158 -30.49 -15.42 -8.68
C LEU A 158 -31.00 -16.84 -8.89
N VAL A 159 -30.63 -17.76 -7.98
CA VAL A 159 -31.10 -19.16 -8.02
C VAL A 159 -32.62 -19.23 -7.85
N PHE A 160 -33.20 -18.43 -6.97
CA PHE A 160 -34.66 -18.35 -6.80
C PHE A 160 -35.37 -17.92 -8.08
N GLU A 161 -34.91 -16.86 -8.74
CA GLU A 161 -35.52 -16.36 -9.98
C GLU A 161 -35.40 -17.37 -11.13
N LEU A 162 -34.26 -18.07 -11.23
CA LEU A 162 -34.07 -19.17 -12.17
C LEU A 162 -35.03 -20.34 -11.89
N ALA A 163 -35.15 -20.78 -10.64
CA ALA A 163 -36.07 -21.85 -10.28
C ALA A 163 -37.54 -21.47 -10.52
N ASN A 164 -37.92 -20.24 -10.16
CA ASN A 164 -39.26 -19.71 -10.40
C ASN A 164 -39.60 -19.65 -11.89
N ALA A 165 -38.63 -19.34 -12.76
CA ALA A 165 -38.81 -19.37 -14.21
C ALA A 165 -39.05 -20.78 -14.78
N ALA A 166 -38.60 -21.82 -14.07
CA ALA A 166 -38.89 -23.23 -14.37
C ALA A 166 -40.15 -23.75 -13.65
N ASP A 167 -40.93 -22.89 -12.98
CA ASP A 167 -42.05 -23.28 -12.11
C ASP A 167 -41.65 -24.26 -10.99
N LEU A 168 -40.37 -24.23 -10.57
CA LEU A 168 -39.83 -25.10 -9.53
C LEU A 168 -39.81 -24.40 -8.16
N GLY A 169 -40.30 -25.12 -7.15
CA GLY A 169 -40.20 -24.71 -5.74
C GLY A 169 -38.84 -25.04 -5.12
N LEU A 170 -37.73 -24.64 -5.76
CA LEU A 170 -36.39 -24.97 -5.28
C LEU A 170 -36.09 -24.24 -3.96
N TYR A 171 -35.78 -25.01 -2.92
CA TYR A 171 -35.36 -24.44 -1.63
C TYR A 171 -33.97 -23.81 -1.76
N HIS A 172 -33.93 -22.48 -1.75
CA HIS A 172 -32.68 -21.71 -1.85
C HIS A 172 -31.90 -21.66 -0.53
N GLY A 173 -32.33 -22.35 0.53
CA GLY A 173 -31.68 -22.31 1.84
C GLY A 173 -30.26 -22.84 1.82
N TYR A 174 -29.93 -23.74 0.87
CA TYR A 174 -28.56 -24.16 0.62
C TYR A 174 -27.62 -22.99 0.34
N PHE A 175 -28.12 -21.95 -0.33
CA PHE A 175 -27.35 -20.76 -0.72
C PHE A 175 -27.62 -19.55 0.18
N ALA A 176 -28.41 -19.71 1.25
CA ALA A 176 -28.83 -18.59 2.09
C ALA A 176 -27.64 -17.91 2.78
N GLU A 177 -26.68 -18.69 3.28
CA GLU A 177 -25.44 -18.18 3.86
C GLU A 177 -24.30 -19.17 3.59
N PRO A 178 -23.13 -18.71 3.15
CA PRO A 178 -21.96 -19.57 3.05
C PRO A 178 -21.51 -20.00 4.45
N PHE A 179 -21.31 -21.29 4.67
CA PHE A 179 -20.84 -21.80 5.97
C PHE A 179 -19.36 -21.48 6.21
N ASP A 180 -18.58 -21.33 5.13
CA ASP A 180 -17.18 -20.94 5.14
C ASP A 180 -16.79 -20.35 3.77
N GLY A 181 -15.55 -19.87 3.63
CA GLY A 181 -15.05 -19.30 2.39
C GLY A 181 -13.75 -18.55 2.57
N ARG A 182 -13.30 -17.89 1.50
CA ARG A 182 -12.10 -17.06 1.51
C ARG A 182 -12.14 -15.96 0.48
N ILE A 183 -11.50 -14.83 0.78
CA ILE A 183 -11.26 -13.73 -0.14
C ILE A 183 -9.83 -13.83 -0.65
N THR A 184 -9.66 -13.73 -1.97
CA THR A 184 -8.36 -13.78 -2.65
C THR A 184 -7.93 -12.43 -3.18
N ALA A 185 -8.89 -11.53 -3.45
CA ALA A 185 -8.62 -10.13 -3.77
C ALA A 185 -9.82 -9.23 -3.41
N LEU A 186 -9.55 -7.96 -3.05
CA LEU A 186 -10.57 -6.93 -2.83
C LEU A 186 -9.95 -5.57 -3.16
N GLU A 187 -10.63 -4.72 -3.93
CA GLU A 187 -10.19 -3.35 -4.24
C GLU A 187 -11.23 -2.32 -3.77
N ARG A 188 -10.78 -1.40 -2.92
CA ARG A 188 -11.53 -0.22 -2.44
C ARG A 188 -11.01 1.01 -3.14
N TYR A 189 -11.89 1.95 -3.52
CA TYR A 189 -11.47 3.14 -4.26
C TYR A 189 -12.25 4.40 -3.92
N VAL A 190 -11.62 5.52 -4.28
CA VAL A 190 -12.25 6.84 -4.46
C VAL A 190 -11.90 7.37 -5.85
N ARG A 191 -12.71 8.27 -6.38
CA ARG A 191 -12.39 8.97 -7.63
C ARG A 191 -12.02 10.41 -7.36
N LEU A 192 -10.81 10.78 -7.78
CA LEU A 192 -10.17 12.06 -7.50
C LEU A 192 -10.16 12.92 -8.74
N THR A 193 -10.26 14.24 -8.59
CA THR A 193 -9.97 15.14 -9.72
C THR A 193 -8.53 14.98 -10.20
N ARG A 194 -8.29 15.17 -11.50
CA ARG A 194 -6.94 15.09 -12.07
C ARG A 194 -5.92 15.99 -11.36
N SER A 195 -6.33 17.17 -10.92
CA SER A 195 -5.48 18.09 -10.17
C SER A 195 -5.02 17.51 -8.82
N MET A 196 -5.87 16.77 -8.13
CA MET A 196 -5.51 16.09 -6.87
C MET A 196 -4.62 14.88 -7.13
N ASN A 197 -4.80 14.19 -8.25
CA ASN A 197 -3.99 13.04 -8.60
C ASN A 197 -2.49 13.36 -8.72
N GLU A 198 -2.14 14.60 -9.10
CA GLU A 198 -0.75 15.06 -9.17
C GLU A 198 0.00 14.95 -7.84
N LYS A 199 -0.70 15.08 -6.71
CA LYS A 199 -0.10 14.88 -5.38
C LYS A 199 0.28 13.42 -5.11
N LEU A 200 -0.30 12.48 -5.87
CA LEU A 200 0.00 11.05 -5.78
C LEU A 200 1.15 10.67 -6.71
N ILE A 201 1.05 11.07 -7.98
CA ILE A 201 1.90 10.57 -9.07
C ILE A 201 3.03 11.51 -9.50
N GLY A 202 3.01 12.77 -9.03
CA GLY A 202 4.07 13.73 -9.30
C GLY A 202 5.40 13.29 -8.70
N THR A 203 6.51 13.84 -9.19
CA THR A 203 7.83 13.65 -8.58
C THR A 203 7.80 14.12 -7.12
N GLY A 204 8.23 13.28 -6.18
CA GLY A 204 8.09 13.53 -4.74
C GLY A 204 6.66 13.35 -4.19
N GLY A 205 5.71 12.96 -5.04
CA GLY A 205 4.37 12.55 -4.63
C GLY A 205 4.38 11.29 -3.77
N ILE A 206 3.27 10.96 -3.13
CA ILE A 206 3.26 9.87 -2.13
C ILE A 206 3.62 8.51 -2.73
N PHE A 207 3.30 8.24 -4.00
CA PHE A 207 3.68 6.96 -4.63
C PHE A 207 5.19 6.84 -4.81
N ASP A 208 5.84 7.93 -5.22
CA ASP A 208 7.28 8.02 -5.41
C ASP A 208 8.01 7.85 -4.07
N ARG A 209 7.60 8.62 -3.05
CA ARG A 209 8.14 8.52 -1.68
C ARG A 209 7.97 7.12 -1.09
N LEU A 210 6.78 6.54 -1.14
CA LEU A 210 6.55 5.20 -0.61
C LEU A 210 7.36 4.14 -1.36
N ALA A 211 7.46 4.23 -2.69
CA ALA A 211 8.25 3.28 -3.47
C ALA A 211 9.74 3.33 -3.10
N MET A 212 10.30 4.52 -2.96
CA MET A 212 11.69 4.74 -2.58
C MET A 212 11.97 4.32 -1.13
N LEU A 213 11.07 4.61 -0.20
CA LEU A 213 11.33 4.37 1.21
C LEU A 213 11.09 2.92 1.61
N LEU A 214 10.04 2.32 1.06
CA LEU A 214 9.76 0.91 1.29
C LEU A 214 10.76 0.00 0.58
N SER A 215 11.51 0.45 -0.44
CA SER A 215 12.53 -0.41 -1.07
C SER A 215 13.72 -0.71 -0.18
N ASP A 216 13.91 0.07 0.88
CA ASP A 216 15.09 -0.02 1.75
C ASP A 216 14.76 -0.59 3.13
N ALA A 217 13.46 -0.76 3.43
CA ALA A 217 13.04 -1.40 4.67
C ALA A 217 13.23 -2.92 4.59
N ASP A 218 13.85 -3.49 5.62
CA ASP A 218 14.15 -4.93 5.67
C ASP A 218 12.90 -5.81 5.54
N GLY A 219 13.03 -6.91 4.80
CA GLY A 219 11.95 -7.87 4.63
C GLY A 219 10.79 -7.38 3.75
N THR A 220 10.91 -6.22 3.11
CA THR A 220 9.92 -5.72 2.16
C THR A 220 10.12 -6.30 0.76
N LYS A 221 9.03 -6.30 -0.01
CA LYS A 221 9.04 -6.63 -1.44
C LYS A 221 8.05 -5.73 -2.14
N GLY A 222 8.53 -4.95 -3.10
CA GLY A 222 7.69 -4.03 -3.83
C GLY A 222 8.07 -3.84 -5.28
N VAL A 223 7.18 -3.21 -6.04
CA VAL A 223 7.44 -2.74 -7.40
C VAL A 223 6.63 -1.46 -7.60
N TYR A 224 7.27 -0.41 -8.10
CA TYR A 224 6.57 0.74 -8.64
C TYR A 224 6.55 0.66 -10.17
N LYS A 225 5.35 0.78 -10.76
CA LYS A 225 5.15 0.81 -12.21
C LYS A 225 4.40 2.07 -12.59
N PHE A 226 4.81 2.70 -13.68
CA PHE A 226 4.09 3.82 -14.27
C PHE A 226 3.97 3.61 -15.78
N ASP A 227 2.85 4.08 -16.34
CA ASP A 227 2.59 4.20 -17.77
C ASP A 227 2.03 5.60 -18.00
N ASN A 228 2.77 6.37 -18.81
CA ASN A 228 2.47 7.72 -19.22
C ASN A 228 2.50 7.87 -20.75
N GLU A 229 2.49 6.76 -21.50
CA GLU A 229 2.71 6.78 -22.95
C GLU A 229 1.55 7.47 -23.69
N ARG A 230 0.32 7.18 -23.27
CA ARG A 230 -0.90 7.77 -23.86
C ARG A 230 -1.21 9.13 -23.26
N GLU A 231 -1.24 9.17 -21.94
CA GLU A 231 -1.56 10.35 -21.16
C GLU A 231 -0.83 10.28 -19.82
N ARG A 232 -0.40 11.43 -19.31
CA ARG A 232 0.23 11.50 -17.99
C ARG A 232 -0.77 11.10 -16.91
N GLY A 233 -0.37 10.17 -16.05
CA GLY A 233 -1.23 9.58 -15.03
C GLY A 233 -2.14 8.48 -15.55
N TYR A 234 -1.91 7.96 -16.76
CA TYR A 234 -2.73 6.87 -17.31
C TYR A 234 -2.77 5.67 -16.38
N HIS A 235 -1.62 5.23 -15.88
CA HIS A 235 -1.60 4.14 -14.89
C HIS A 235 -0.33 4.16 -14.04
N HIS A 236 -0.47 4.36 -12.73
CA HIS A 236 0.61 4.29 -11.73
C HIS A 236 0.25 3.29 -10.63
N VAL A 237 1.16 2.39 -10.29
CA VAL A 237 0.90 1.31 -9.31
C VAL A 237 2.11 1.05 -8.42
N VAL A 238 1.91 1.20 -7.11
CA VAL A 238 2.83 0.71 -6.07
C VAL A 238 2.33 -0.64 -5.58
N ARG A 239 3.09 -1.70 -5.84
CA ARG A 239 2.81 -3.05 -5.33
C ARG A 239 3.64 -3.30 -4.09
N HIS A 240 3.05 -3.88 -3.05
CA HIS A 240 3.70 -4.06 -1.75
C HIS A 240 3.35 -5.43 -1.14
N GLY A 241 4.19 -5.92 -0.23
CA GLY A 241 3.95 -7.15 0.55
C GLY A 241 3.35 -6.86 1.94
N SER A 242 3.17 -7.92 2.75
CA SER A 242 2.69 -7.80 4.14
C SER A 242 3.60 -6.97 5.04
N THR A 243 4.92 -7.16 4.97
CA THR A 243 5.87 -6.35 5.76
C THR A 243 5.73 -4.86 5.43
N SER A 244 5.66 -4.53 4.14
CA SER A 244 5.44 -3.15 3.68
C SER A 244 4.09 -2.59 4.11
N ALA A 245 3.05 -3.43 4.20
CA ALA A 245 1.75 -3.01 4.72
C ALA A 245 1.87 -2.56 6.19
N GLY A 246 2.57 -3.35 7.01
CA GLY A 246 2.85 -3.01 8.42
C GLY A 246 3.76 -1.79 8.60
N GLU A 247 4.72 -1.57 7.70
CA GLU A 247 5.54 -0.35 7.69
C GLU A 247 4.75 0.91 7.30
N MET A 248 3.80 0.78 6.38
CA MET A 248 2.93 1.89 5.99
C MET A 248 1.94 2.25 7.10
N VAL A 249 1.31 1.24 7.69
CA VAL A 249 0.34 1.41 8.78
C VAL A 249 0.55 0.30 9.80
N SER A 250 0.79 0.69 11.06
CA SER A 250 1.01 -0.27 12.13
C SER A 250 -0.20 -1.19 12.31
N GLY A 251 0.05 -2.51 12.34
CA GLY A 251 -0.98 -3.53 12.47
C GLY A 251 -1.60 -4.02 11.17
N HIS A 252 -1.35 -3.35 10.03
CA HIS A 252 -1.80 -3.83 8.73
C HIS A 252 -0.99 -5.06 8.28
N ARG A 253 -1.68 -6.04 7.70
CA ARG A 253 -1.09 -7.33 7.28
C ARG A 253 -1.26 -7.66 5.80
N LEU A 254 -2.19 -7.00 5.11
CA LEU A 254 -2.60 -7.35 3.75
C LEU A 254 -1.67 -6.73 2.71
N GLY A 255 -0.92 -7.59 2.03
CA GLY A 255 -0.13 -7.24 0.86
C GLY A 255 -1.01 -7.01 -0.37
N GLY A 256 -0.57 -6.12 -1.26
CA GLY A 256 -1.49 -5.54 -2.22
C GLY A 256 -0.90 -4.59 -3.25
N GLN A 257 -1.76 -3.72 -3.76
CA GLN A 257 -1.45 -2.69 -4.74
C GLN A 257 -2.16 -1.40 -4.37
N ILE A 258 -1.48 -0.27 -4.53
CA ILE A 258 -2.05 1.07 -4.52
C ILE A 258 -1.96 1.57 -5.96
N LYS A 259 -3.09 1.96 -6.54
CA LYS A 259 -3.21 2.29 -7.97
C LYS A 259 -3.82 3.67 -8.15
N SER A 260 -3.26 4.44 -9.05
CA SER A 260 -3.96 5.58 -9.67
C SER A 260 -4.04 5.32 -11.16
N TYR A 261 -5.24 5.35 -11.74
CA TYR A 261 -5.42 5.06 -13.16
C TYR A 261 -6.61 5.79 -13.79
N LEU A 262 -6.47 6.04 -15.09
CA LEU A 262 -7.51 6.52 -15.99
C LEU A 262 -8.17 5.34 -16.70
N PRO A 263 -9.44 5.46 -17.13
CA PRO A 263 -10.10 4.43 -17.92
C PRO A 263 -9.44 4.28 -19.30
N GLU A 264 -9.78 3.21 -20.02
CA GLU A 264 -9.33 3.01 -21.39
C GLU A 264 -9.98 4.07 -22.31
N HIS A 265 -9.17 4.96 -22.91
CA HIS A 265 -9.58 6.14 -23.69
C HIS A 265 -10.09 7.35 -22.88
N PRO A 266 -9.29 7.89 -21.95
CA PRO A 266 -9.71 9.05 -21.16
C PRO A 266 -9.98 10.31 -22.00
N GLU A 267 -9.36 10.41 -23.19
CA GLU A 267 -9.50 11.54 -24.12
C GLU A 267 -10.90 11.69 -24.73
N LYS A 268 -11.77 10.68 -24.58
CA LYS A 268 -13.14 10.69 -25.10
C LYS A 268 -14.15 11.31 -24.14
N PHE A 269 -13.73 11.62 -22.92
CA PHE A 269 -14.59 12.13 -21.86
C PHE A 269 -14.34 13.62 -21.65
N GLU A 270 -15.43 14.38 -21.47
CA GLU A 270 -15.37 15.80 -21.14
C GLU A 270 -14.97 15.99 -19.67
N PRO A 271 -14.40 17.15 -19.26
CA PRO A 271 -13.96 17.39 -17.89
C PRO A 271 -15.03 17.20 -16.80
N GLU A 272 -16.30 17.34 -17.14
CA GLU A 272 -17.43 17.12 -16.25
C GLU A 272 -17.82 15.63 -16.12
N ASP A 273 -17.37 14.77 -17.03
CA ASP A 273 -17.62 13.34 -17.01
C ASP A 273 -16.73 12.66 -15.95
N PRO A 274 -17.27 11.80 -15.07
CA PRO A 274 -16.46 11.10 -14.07
C PRO A 274 -15.31 10.28 -14.67
N LEU A 275 -15.48 9.71 -15.86
CA LEU A 275 -14.48 8.90 -16.55
C LEU A 275 -13.31 9.74 -17.10
N PHE A 276 -13.42 11.07 -17.14
CA PHE A 276 -12.26 11.93 -17.36
C PHE A 276 -11.27 11.88 -16.18
N HIS A 277 -11.76 11.64 -14.97
CA HIS A 277 -10.98 11.73 -13.73
C HIS A 277 -10.43 10.36 -13.29
N PRO A 278 -9.25 10.30 -12.66
CA PRO A 278 -8.63 9.03 -12.24
C PRO A 278 -9.29 8.42 -10.99
N LYS A 279 -9.21 7.09 -10.92
CA LYS A 279 -9.51 6.33 -9.70
C LYS A 279 -8.23 6.13 -8.88
N LEU A 280 -8.30 6.40 -7.57
CA LEU A 280 -7.32 5.93 -6.59
C LEU A 280 -7.89 4.68 -5.91
N GLY A 281 -7.26 3.53 -6.16
CA GLY A 281 -7.65 2.25 -5.59
C GLY A 281 -6.58 1.65 -4.68
N VAL A 282 -6.99 1.02 -3.59
CA VAL A 282 -6.15 0.13 -2.76
C VAL A 282 -6.72 -1.28 -2.86
N LYS A 283 -5.88 -2.23 -3.27
CA LYS A 283 -6.24 -3.62 -3.54
C LYS A 283 -5.45 -4.58 -2.66
N PHE A 284 -6.14 -5.45 -1.93
CA PHE A 284 -5.58 -6.68 -1.36
C PHE A 284 -5.43 -7.76 -2.44
N VAL A 285 -4.34 -8.53 -2.40
CA VAL A 285 -4.14 -9.72 -3.26
C VAL A 285 -3.42 -10.83 -2.48
N GLN A 286 -3.99 -12.04 -2.48
CA GLN A 286 -3.46 -13.19 -1.73
C GLN A 286 -1.97 -13.49 -2.03
N GLY A 287 -1.56 -13.41 -3.30
CA GLY A 287 -0.18 -13.74 -3.73
C GLY A 287 0.88 -12.74 -3.24
N ARG A 288 0.47 -11.67 -2.55
CA ARG A 288 1.37 -10.68 -1.92
C ARG A 288 1.26 -10.67 -0.40
N THR A 289 0.33 -11.44 0.14
CA THR A 289 0.06 -11.51 1.57
C THR A 289 0.72 -12.74 2.14
N ALA A 290 1.46 -12.59 3.24
CA ALA A 290 2.22 -13.69 3.85
C ALA A 290 1.33 -14.87 4.25
N ALA A 291 0.11 -14.59 4.74
CA ALA A 291 -0.89 -15.59 5.09
C ALA A 291 -1.68 -16.14 3.88
N GLY A 292 -1.50 -15.57 2.68
CA GLY A 292 -2.28 -15.95 1.49
C GLY A 292 -3.67 -15.29 1.46
N SER A 293 -4.70 -16.10 1.24
CA SER A 293 -6.11 -15.66 1.24
C SER A 293 -6.59 -15.35 2.66
N VAL A 294 -7.63 -14.51 2.77
CA VAL A 294 -8.26 -14.17 4.06
C VAL A 294 -9.55 -14.98 4.22
N PRO A 295 -9.85 -15.59 5.38
CA PRO A 295 -11.12 -16.28 5.61
C PRO A 295 -12.32 -15.36 5.36
N TRP A 296 -13.42 -15.91 4.86
CA TRP A 296 -14.66 -15.16 4.58
C TRP A 296 -15.23 -14.49 5.84
N SER A 297 -15.08 -15.14 6.99
CA SER A 297 -15.48 -14.61 8.30
C SER A 297 -14.72 -13.33 8.70
N GLU A 298 -13.56 -13.05 8.09
CA GLU A 298 -12.74 -11.86 8.33
C GLU A 298 -12.91 -10.78 7.24
N ARG A 299 -13.92 -10.88 6.37
CA ARG A 299 -14.12 -9.93 5.26
C ARG A 299 -14.21 -8.46 5.68
N ASP A 300 -14.82 -8.18 6.83
CA ASP A 300 -14.92 -6.83 7.37
C ASP A 300 -13.55 -6.28 7.78
N GLU A 301 -12.62 -7.14 8.23
CA GLU A 301 -11.24 -6.74 8.49
C GLU A 301 -10.52 -6.35 7.20
N VAL A 302 -10.78 -7.06 6.10
CA VAL A 302 -10.21 -6.71 4.78
C VAL A 302 -10.71 -5.34 4.36
N VAL A 303 -12.02 -5.10 4.40
CA VAL A 303 -12.61 -3.81 4.03
C VAL A 303 -12.06 -2.69 4.91
N ARG A 304 -12.02 -2.90 6.24
CA ARG A 304 -11.49 -1.94 7.22
C ARG A 304 -10.03 -1.60 6.94
N GLU A 305 -9.16 -2.60 6.76
CA GLU A 305 -7.74 -2.36 6.51
C GLU A 305 -7.51 -1.57 5.20
N LEU A 306 -8.25 -1.90 4.13
CA LEU A 306 -8.12 -1.20 2.86
C LEU A 306 -8.65 0.24 2.94
N ASP A 307 -9.76 0.46 3.64
CA ASP A 307 -10.34 1.78 3.85
C ASP A 307 -9.43 2.68 4.72
N GLU A 308 -8.91 2.15 5.84
CA GLU A 308 -7.91 2.85 6.66
C GLU A 308 -6.69 3.26 5.84
N ARG A 309 -6.17 2.34 5.01
CA ARG A 309 -5.02 2.62 4.14
C ARG A 309 -5.35 3.68 3.10
N LEU A 310 -6.51 3.58 2.46
CA LEU A 310 -6.94 4.52 1.43
C LEU A 310 -7.09 5.95 1.98
N VAL A 311 -7.75 6.11 3.13
CA VAL A 311 -7.92 7.44 3.75
C VAL A 311 -6.61 7.98 4.31
N SER A 312 -5.74 7.12 4.86
CA SER A 312 -4.41 7.54 5.31
C SER A 312 -3.54 8.01 4.14
N LEU A 313 -3.54 7.29 3.01
CA LEU A 313 -2.84 7.69 1.79
C LEU A 313 -3.28 9.07 1.28
N LEU A 314 -4.59 9.35 1.32
CA LEU A 314 -5.11 10.68 0.98
C LEU A 314 -4.51 11.74 1.91
N SER A 315 -4.48 11.48 3.22
CA SER A 315 -3.89 12.40 4.20
C SER A 315 -2.38 12.62 3.97
N TRP A 316 -1.60 11.56 3.69
CA TRP A 316 -0.15 11.65 3.46
C TRP A 316 0.18 12.40 2.17
N ALA A 317 -0.74 12.38 1.21
CA ALA A 317 -0.68 13.15 -0.02
C ALA A 317 -1.24 14.57 0.12
N GLU A 318 -1.64 15.00 1.32
CA GLU A 318 -2.32 16.29 1.55
C GLU A 318 -3.58 16.47 0.68
N ILE A 319 -4.29 15.38 0.40
CA ILE A 319 -5.59 15.39 -0.27
C ILE A 319 -6.66 15.42 0.82
N PRO A 320 -7.63 16.35 0.78
CA PRO A 320 -8.70 16.42 1.77
C PRO A 320 -9.42 15.08 1.88
N THR A 321 -9.57 14.55 3.09
CA THR A 321 -10.24 13.25 3.36
C THR A 321 -11.74 13.37 3.56
N GLU A 322 -12.24 14.60 3.62
CA GLU A 322 -13.62 14.96 3.93
C GLU A 322 -14.47 14.95 2.67
N ALA A 323 -15.74 14.58 2.81
CA ALA A 323 -16.67 14.62 1.69
C ALA A 323 -16.91 16.05 1.16
N GLY A 324 -17.14 16.16 -0.16
CA GLY A 324 -17.48 17.41 -0.83
C GLY A 324 -16.30 18.19 -1.41
N GLY A 325 -16.55 19.47 -1.73
CA GLY A 325 -15.57 20.35 -2.37
C GLY A 325 -15.29 19.98 -3.83
N THR A 326 -14.06 20.21 -4.30
CA THR A 326 -13.60 19.94 -5.66
C THR A 326 -12.60 18.77 -5.71
N THR A 327 -12.54 17.96 -4.66
CA THR A 327 -11.56 16.87 -4.51
C THR A 327 -12.05 15.60 -5.21
N TYR A 328 -13.32 15.25 -5.00
CA TYR A 328 -13.91 13.98 -5.40
C TYR A 328 -14.94 14.17 -6.51
N VAL A 329 -15.02 13.19 -7.41
CA VAL A 329 -16.00 13.18 -8.51
C VAL A 329 -16.83 11.92 -8.38
N ALA A 330 -18.14 12.05 -8.21
CA ALA A 330 -19.02 10.89 -8.11
C ALA A 330 -19.11 10.17 -9.46
N ASP A 331 -19.24 8.85 -9.45
CA ASP A 331 -19.56 8.04 -10.62
C ASP A 331 -20.75 7.10 -10.33
N ASP A 332 -21.02 6.15 -11.23
CA ASP A 332 -22.15 5.22 -11.12
C ASP A 332 -22.13 4.35 -9.84
N HIS A 333 -20.99 4.25 -9.15
CA HIS A 333 -20.84 3.41 -7.93
C HIS A 333 -20.22 4.14 -6.75
N PHE A 334 -19.42 5.17 -7.00
CA PHE A 334 -18.79 5.97 -5.98
C PHE A 334 -19.58 7.27 -5.76
N GLY A 335 -20.27 7.36 -4.63
CA GLY A 335 -20.91 8.60 -4.20
C GLY A 335 -19.92 9.54 -3.53
N ALA A 336 -19.54 10.67 -4.14
CA ALA A 336 -18.60 11.66 -3.57
C ALA A 336 -19.09 12.39 -2.27
N GLY A 337 -20.00 11.77 -1.52
CA GLY A 337 -20.55 12.24 -0.27
C GLY A 337 -19.92 11.61 0.97
N ALA A 338 -20.55 11.89 2.09
CA ALA A 338 -20.19 11.42 3.42
C ALA A 338 -20.24 9.89 3.54
N ALA A 339 -19.19 9.30 4.10
CA ALA A 339 -19.23 7.92 4.59
C ALA A 339 -20.21 7.80 5.76
N ALA A 340 -20.90 6.66 5.84
CA ALA A 340 -21.72 6.31 7.00
C ALA A 340 -20.85 6.19 8.26
N GLU A 341 -19.65 5.63 8.11
CA GLU A 341 -18.70 5.41 9.20
C GLU A 341 -17.30 5.90 8.82
N SER A 342 -16.62 6.50 9.81
CA SER A 342 -15.24 6.96 9.67
C SER A 342 -14.26 5.91 10.15
N VAL A 343 -13.13 5.79 9.46
CA VAL A 343 -12.01 4.91 9.81
C VAL A 343 -10.84 5.72 10.35
N PRO A 344 -9.96 5.14 11.19
CA PRO A 344 -8.74 5.80 11.64
C PRO A 344 -7.88 6.31 10.47
N ILE A 345 -7.35 7.54 10.62
CA ILE A 345 -6.32 8.11 9.74
C ILE A 345 -4.99 7.97 10.45
N HIS A 346 -4.05 7.27 9.83
CA HIS A 346 -2.74 7.00 10.39
C HIS A 346 -1.72 8.07 9.95
N SER A 347 -0.71 8.30 10.78
CA SER A 347 0.37 9.27 10.50
C SER A 347 1.18 8.86 9.27
N ASP A 348 1.67 9.83 8.51
CA ASP A 348 2.56 9.59 7.37
C ASP A 348 3.81 8.80 7.81
N PRO A 349 4.06 7.60 7.26
CA PRO A 349 5.23 6.80 7.62
C PRO A 349 6.51 7.34 6.99
N THR A 350 6.46 8.19 5.95
CA THR A 350 7.66 8.57 5.19
C THR A 350 8.74 9.23 6.06
N PRO A 351 8.44 10.17 6.99
CA PRO A 351 9.49 10.80 7.80
C PRO A 351 10.22 9.81 8.71
N ARG A 352 9.49 8.83 9.27
CA ARG A 352 10.08 7.77 10.10
C ARG A 352 10.95 6.83 9.25
N LEU A 353 10.49 6.47 8.06
CA LEU A 353 11.25 5.60 7.15
C LEU A 353 12.53 6.29 6.65
N GLU A 354 12.47 7.58 6.31
CA GLU A 354 13.64 8.41 5.97
C GLU A 354 14.65 8.45 7.11
N ALA A 355 14.21 8.82 8.32
CA ALA A 355 15.10 8.88 9.48
C ALA A 355 15.78 7.52 9.79
N ASN A 356 15.06 6.41 9.58
CA ASN A 356 15.64 5.07 9.76
C ASN A 356 16.72 4.76 8.71
N GLN A 357 16.51 5.15 7.46
CA GLN A 357 17.50 4.97 6.38
C GLN A 357 18.74 5.83 6.63
N GLU A 358 18.55 7.09 7.02
CA GLU A 358 19.65 7.99 7.32
C GLU A 358 20.46 7.51 8.52
N HIS A 359 19.79 7.06 9.59
CA HIS A 359 20.47 6.47 10.74
C HIS A 359 21.31 5.25 10.32
N LEU A 360 20.79 4.42 9.42
CA LEU A 360 21.52 3.27 8.88
C LEU A 360 22.76 3.74 8.09
N ILE A 361 22.65 4.76 7.24
CA ILE A 361 23.78 5.32 6.49
C ILE A 361 24.81 5.95 7.43
N VAL A 362 24.40 6.76 8.40
CA VAL A 362 25.29 7.38 9.40
C VAL A 362 26.04 6.31 10.19
N THR A 363 25.33 5.29 10.67
CA THR A 363 25.95 4.18 11.41
C THR A 363 26.93 3.42 10.53
N THR A 364 26.55 3.14 9.29
CA THR A 364 27.40 2.48 8.28
C THR A 364 28.68 3.27 8.07
N LEU A 365 28.60 4.58 7.78
CA LEU A 365 29.76 5.43 7.58
C LEU A 365 30.65 5.50 8.82
N ARG A 366 30.06 5.53 10.02
CA ARG A 366 30.79 5.55 11.30
C ARG A 366 31.57 4.26 11.54
N ASP A 367 30.98 3.12 11.21
CA ASP A 367 31.57 1.80 11.50
C ASP A 367 32.51 1.32 10.38
N MET A 368 32.60 2.06 9.27
CA MET A 368 33.52 1.77 8.17
C MET A 368 34.99 1.95 8.56
N THR A 369 35.78 0.98 8.14
CA THR A 369 37.23 1.04 8.05
C THR A 369 37.64 1.54 6.67
N SER A 370 38.88 2.00 6.51
CA SER A 370 39.40 2.44 5.21
C SER A 370 39.32 1.34 4.12
N ALA A 371 39.36 0.07 4.51
CA ALA A 371 39.17 -1.04 3.58
C ALA A 371 37.71 -1.20 3.14
N ASP A 372 36.74 -0.86 4.00
CA ASP A 372 35.33 -0.88 3.63
C ASP A 372 34.98 0.29 2.72
N GLU A 373 35.61 1.45 2.89
CA GLU A 373 35.45 2.61 2.00
C GLU A 373 35.75 2.27 0.55
N ALA A 374 36.89 1.65 0.28
CA ALA A 374 37.26 1.22 -1.07
C ALA A 374 36.28 0.17 -1.65
N ILE A 375 35.75 -0.73 -0.80
CA ILE A 375 34.74 -1.73 -1.21
C ILE A 375 33.42 -1.03 -1.56
N VAL A 376 32.94 -0.15 -0.69
CA VAL A 376 31.66 0.55 -0.82
C VAL A 376 31.68 1.51 -2.00
N GLU A 377 32.77 2.25 -2.22
CA GLU A 377 32.96 3.12 -3.39
C GLU A 377 32.91 2.35 -4.71
N ASN A 378 33.58 1.19 -4.76
CA ASN A 378 33.53 0.32 -5.93
C ASN A 378 32.10 -0.18 -6.20
N LEU A 379 31.41 -0.68 -5.17
CA LEU A 379 30.02 -1.13 -5.27
C LEU A 379 29.08 0.01 -5.66
N ALA A 380 29.33 1.23 -5.16
CA ALA A 380 28.52 2.41 -5.41
C ALA A 380 28.62 2.85 -6.86
N THR A 381 29.78 2.66 -7.48
CA THR A 381 30.02 2.97 -8.89
C THR A 381 29.43 1.89 -9.81
N ASP A 382 29.67 0.61 -9.51
CA ASP A 382 29.39 -0.50 -10.44
C ASP A 382 28.00 -1.15 -10.25
N GLY A 383 27.28 -0.86 -9.16
CA GLY A 383 25.91 -1.35 -8.94
C GLY A 383 25.78 -2.82 -8.51
N GLY A 384 26.90 -3.52 -8.35
CA GLY A 384 26.97 -4.88 -7.82
C GLY A 384 27.88 -5.81 -8.62
N GLN A 385 28.66 -6.64 -7.95
CA GLN A 385 29.68 -7.49 -8.58
C GLN A 385 29.94 -8.79 -7.78
N PRO A 386 30.48 -9.85 -8.42
CA PRO A 386 30.99 -11.01 -7.69
C PRO A 386 31.99 -10.59 -6.60
N ALA A 387 31.89 -11.16 -5.39
CA ALA A 387 32.73 -10.80 -4.25
C ALA A 387 34.25 -10.80 -4.56
N ARG A 388 34.70 -11.70 -5.45
CA ARG A 388 36.10 -11.73 -5.91
C ARG A 388 36.49 -10.50 -6.73
N LYS A 389 35.62 -10.02 -7.63
CA LYS A 389 35.89 -8.81 -8.41
C LYS A 389 35.93 -7.58 -7.53
N VAL A 390 35.03 -7.50 -6.54
CA VAL A 390 35.05 -6.44 -5.52
C VAL A 390 36.37 -6.45 -4.75
N ALA A 391 36.84 -7.64 -4.33
CA ALA A 391 38.12 -7.78 -3.65
C ALA A 391 39.30 -7.30 -4.51
N ASP A 392 39.34 -7.71 -5.78
CA ASP A 392 40.39 -7.33 -6.72
C ASP A 392 40.38 -5.81 -7.01
N ALA A 393 39.19 -5.23 -7.24
CA ALA A 393 39.03 -3.82 -7.55
C ALA A 393 39.34 -2.91 -6.36
N ALA A 394 38.95 -3.30 -5.14
CA ALA A 394 39.25 -2.58 -3.91
C ALA A 394 40.66 -2.88 -3.35
N GLY A 395 41.43 -3.79 -3.96
CA GLY A 395 42.79 -4.13 -3.52
C GLY A 395 42.86 -4.86 -2.18
N VAL A 396 41.81 -5.61 -1.81
CA VAL A 396 41.67 -6.29 -0.51
C VAL A 396 41.48 -7.80 -0.65
N GLY A 397 41.63 -8.55 0.45
CA GLY A 397 41.36 -9.98 0.46
C GLY A 397 39.86 -10.31 0.53
N LEU A 398 39.45 -11.46 0.00
CA LEU A 398 38.05 -11.92 0.02
C LEU A 398 37.46 -12.02 1.45
N SER A 399 38.28 -12.38 2.44
CA SER A 399 37.84 -12.41 3.84
C SER A 399 37.59 -11.01 4.42
N THR A 400 38.18 -9.96 3.84
CA THR A 400 37.88 -8.56 4.17
C THR A 400 36.54 -8.16 3.58
N VAL A 401 36.22 -8.59 2.36
CA VAL A 401 34.89 -8.36 1.75
C VAL A 401 33.77 -8.98 2.58
N TYR A 402 33.92 -10.24 3.03
CA TYR A 402 32.90 -10.84 3.90
C TYR A 402 32.81 -10.22 5.28
N ARG A 403 33.93 -9.73 5.85
CA ARG A 403 33.91 -8.97 7.10
C ARG A 403 33.26 -7.60 6.93
N CYS A 404 33.42 -6.97 5.78
CA CYS A 404 32.70 -5.76 5.40
C CYS A 404 31.20 -6.04 5.33
N LEU A 405 30.77 -7.10 4.62
CA LEU A 405 29.36 -7.51 4.56
C LEU A 405 28.73 -7.76 5.94
N GLN A 406 29.47 -8.37 6.87
CA GLN A 406 28.98 -8.57 8.23
C GLN A 406 28.89 -7.28 9.04
N ARG A 407 29.79 -6.32 8.80
CA ARG A 407 29.80 -5.03 9.51
C ARG A 407 28.73 -4.09 8.98
N LEU A 408 28.48 -4.15 7.67
CA LEU A 408 27.55 -3.31 6.93
C LEU A 408 26.26 -4.06 6.57
N GLU A 409 25.87 -5.02 7.42
CA GLU A 409 24.61 -5.75 7.29
C GLU A 409 23.44 -4.77 7.30
N GLY A 410 22.51 -4.92 6.35
CA GLY A 410 21.41 -3.98 6.11
C GLY A 410 21.71 -2.91 5.05
N VAL A 411 22.98 -2.63 4.73
CA VAL A 411 23.36 -1.72 3.62
C VAL A 411 23.85 -2.47 2.40
N VAL A 412 24.70 -3.47 2.60
CA VAL A 412 25.19 -4.35 1.54
C VAL A 412 24.77 -5.78 1.83
N THR A 413 24.47 -6.51 0.76
CA THR A 413 24.05 -7.91 0.82
C THR A 413 24.83 -8.74 -0.19
N SER A 414 24.87 -10.04 0.03
CA SER A 414 25.46 -11.01 -0.88
C SER A 414 24.42 -12.07 -1.24
N ASP A 415 24.01 -12.11 -2.51
CA ASP A 415 23.16 -13.16 -3.06
C ASP A 415 23.95 -13.97 -4.10
N ASN A 416 24.04 -15.29 -3.91
CA ASN A 416 24.82 -16.20 -4.76
C ASN A 416 26.27 -15.73 -5.03
N GLY A 417 26.89 -15.05 -4.04
CA GLY A 417 28.24 -14.50 -4.14
C GLY A 417 28.36 -13.21 -4.97
N HIS A 418 27.25 -12.62 -5.41
CA HIS A 418 27.19 -11.25 -5.90
C HIS A 418 26.90 -10.29 -4.75
N VAL A 419 27.84 -9.36 -4.54
CA VAL A 419 27.76 -8.32 -3.53
C VAL A 419 27.16 -7.08 -4.16
N ARG A 420 26.16 -6.48 -3.51
CA ARG A 420 25.48 -5.27 -3.95
C ARG A 420 24.87 -4.53 -2.76
N PHE A 421 24.45 -3.29 -2.98
CA PHE A 421 23.59 -2.61 -2.00
C PHE A 421 22.24 -3.31 -1.89
N VAL A 422 21.65 -3.26 -0.70
CA VAL A 422 20.29 -3.76 -0.44
C VAL A 422 19.30 -3.02 -1.34
N SER A 423 19.52 -1.73 -1.58
CA SER A 423 18.72 -0.92 -2.49
C SER A 423 19.52 0.03 -3.37
N GLU A 424 18.87 0.49 -4.44
CA GLU A 424 19.42 1.46 -5.38
C GLU A 424 19.49 2.87 -4.77
N LYS A 425 18.56 3.23 -3.87
CA LYS A 425 18.58 4.52 -3.17
C LYS A 425 19.78 4.62 -2.24
N LEU A 426 20.02 3.62 -1.39
CA LEU A 426 21.19 3.55 -0.51
C LEU A 426 22.49 3.67 -1.30
N ARG A 427 22.57 3.02 -2.47
CA ARG A 427 23.71 3.14 -3.39
C ARG A 427 23.93 4.59 -3.82
N GLN A 428 22.88 5.29 -4.24
CA GLN A 428 22.96 6.67 -4.72
C GLN A 428 23.33 7.65 -3.61
N GLU A 429 22.75 7.51 -2.42
CA GLU A 429 23.05 8.40 -1.29
C GLU A 429 24.48 8.21 -0.79
N ILE A 430 24.94 6.97 -0.62
CA ILE A 430 26.33 6.70 -0.25
C ILE A 430 27.29 7.15 -1.33
N ARG A 431 26.95 6.96 -2.61
CA ARG A 431 27.74 7.49 -3.73
C ARG A 431 27.88 9.01 -3.64
N ALA A 432 26.77 9.73 -3.42
CA ALA A 432 26.79 11.18 -3.32
C ALA A 432 27.69 11.67 -2.18
N ILE A 433 27.70 10.95 -1.04
CA ILE A 433 28.55 11.26 0.11
C ILE A 433 30.03 10.97 -0.16
N VAL A 434 30.34 9.85 -0.82
CA VAL A 434 31.71 9.49 -1.19
C VAL A 434 32.26 10.48 -2.23
N GLU A 435 31.46 10.83 -3.25
CA GLU A 435 31.83 11.84 -4.26
C GLU A 435 31.98 13.24 -3.63
N SER A 436 31.16 13.62 -2.63
CA SER A 436 31.34 14.90 -1.92
C SER A 436 32.56 14.92 -0.99
N ALA A 437 33.00 13.76 -0.49
CA ALA A 437 34.14 13.61 0.42
C ALA A 437 35.52 13.72 -0.24
N GLU A 438 35.62 13.67 -1.58
CA GLU A 438 36.89 13.91 -2.31
C GLU A 438 37.46 15.32 -2.07
N THR A 439 36.68 16.22 -1.46
CA THR A 439 37.13 17.54 -1.02
C THR A 439 37.49 17.55 0.48
N LYS A 440 38.61 16.89 0.86
CA LYS A 440 39.29 17.01 2.17
C LYS A 440 38.43 16.70 3.43
N ILE A 441 37.85 15.51 3.52
CA ILE A 441 37.19 15.05 4.75
C ILE A 441 37.78 13.72 5.22
N GLU A 442 38.58 13.75 6.28
CA GLU A 442 39.39 12.61 6.74
C GLU A 442 38.70 11.73 7.80
N SER A 443 37.53 12.09 8.35
CA SER A 443 36.89 11.31 9.42
C SER A 443 35.43 10.96 9.17
N ALA A 444 35.00 9.81 9.69
CA ALA A 444 33.61 9.37 9.62
C ALA A 444 32.64 10.30 10.36
N ALA A 445 33.11 11.03 11.38
CA ALA A 445 32.33 12.04 12.09
C ALA A 445 32.00 13.25 11.20
N ASP A 446 32.92 13.65 10.32
CA ASP A 446 32.71 14.76 9.38
C ASP A 446 31.75 14.37 8.24
N ARG A 447 31.75 13.10 7.81
CA ARG A 447 30.76 12.57 6.84
C ARG A 447 29.36 12.47 7.44
N ALA A 448 29.26 12.03 8.71
CA ALA A 448 28.02 12.06 9.46
C ALA A 448 27.52 13.50 9.67
N ALA A 449 28.42 14.46 9.92
CA ALA A 449 28.07 15.87 10.00
C ALA A 449 27.52 16.39 8.67
N GLN A 450 28.08 16.00 7.52
CA GLN A 450 27.52 16.37 6.20
C GLN A 450 26.13 15.79 5.93
N LEU A 451 25.83 14.58 6.42
CA LEU A 451 24.49 13.99 6.35
C LEU A 451 23.46 14.78 7.15
N VAL A 452 23.80 15.14 8.39
CA VAL A 452 22.97 16.03 9.21
C VAL A 452 22.82 17.40 8.53
N ASP A 453 23.88 17.94 7.92
CA ASP A 453 23.85 19.22 7.20
C ASP A 453 23.05 19.18 5.88
N MET A 454 22.88 17.99 5.28
CA MET A 454 22.02 17.75 4.11
C MET A 454 20.54 17.65 4.49
N ASP A 455 20.24 16.88 5.54
CA ASP A 455 18.88 16.67 6.04
C ASP A 455 18.25 17.99 6.50
N VAL A 456 18.98 18.82 7.26
CA VAL A 456 18.40 20.10 7.72
C VAL A 456 18.26 21.15 6.59
N ARG A 457 18.90 20.97 5.43
CA ARG A 457 18.63 21.80 4.24
C ARG A 457 17.37 21.36 3.49
N GLN A 458 16.97 20.10 3.62
CA GLN A 458 15.77 19.54 2.97
C GLN A 458 14.53 19.57 3.88
N SER A 459 14.69 19.49 5.21
CA SER A 459 13.60 19.45 6.20
C SER A 459 13.23 20.79 6.86
N ALA A 460 14.00 21.86 6.65
CA ALA A 460 13.77 23.14 7.34
C ALA A 460 12.60 23.97 6.77
N SER A 461 11.53 24.07 7.56
CA SER A 461 10.29 24.78 7.24
C SER A 461 10.41 26.31 7.17
N SER A 462 11.43 26.92 7.81
CA SER A 462 11.59 28.37 7.92
C SER A 462 13.05 28.85 7.72
N ALA A 463 13.27 30.14 7.48
CA ALA A 463 14.61 30.71 7.29
C ALA A 463 15.47 30.66 8.55
N PHE A 464 14.87 30.79 9.73
CA PHE A 464 15.55 30.68 11.02
C PHE A 464 15.91 29.23 11.35
N ASP A 465 15.05 28.26 11.03
CA ASP A 465 15.39 26.84 11.18
C ASP A 465 16.60 26.47 10.30
N ARG A 466 16.66 26.97 9.06
CA ARG A 466 17.83 26.84 8.17
C ARG A 466 19.09 27.48 8.72
N TRP A 467 18.96 28.55 9.51
CA TRP A 467 20.10 29.19 10.16
C TRP A 467 20.57 28.39 11.37
N LEU A 468 19.65 27.93 12.22
CA LEU A 468 19.94 27.10 13.39
C LEU A 468 20.73 25.86 12.97
N ALA A 469 20.20 25.18 11.96
CA ALA A 469 20.83 24.07 11.26
C ALA A 469 22.28 24.32 10.86
N LYS A 470 22.50 25.35 10.05
CA LYS A 470 23.77 25.68 9.42
C LYS A 470 24.90 25.92 10.41
N TYR A 471 24.57 26.33 11.63
CA TYR A 471 25.54 26.68 12.65
C TYR A 471 25.51 25.73 13.86
N GLY A 472 24.80 24.60 13.77
CA GLY A 472 24.63 23.68 14.90
C GLY A 472 24.11 24.42 16.12
N ALA A 473 23.11 25.27 15.91
CA ALA A 473 22.60 26.17 16.92
C ALA A 473 21.22 25.73 17.42
N GLU A 474 20.99 25.92 18.71
CA GLU A 474 19.73 25.63 19.39
C GLU A 474 19.12 26.93 19.91
N PHE A 475 17.79 27.00 19.90
CA PHE A 475 17.03 28.15 20.37
C PHE A 475 16.09 27.75 21.50
N ASP A 476 16.33 28.30 22.67
CA ASP A 476 15.45 28.17 23.84
C ASP A 476 14.55 29.39 23.94
N ALA A 477 13.26 29.18 23.67
CA ALA A 477 12.23 30.19 23.89
C ALA A 477 12.03 30.44 25.40
N PRO A 478 11.73 31.69 25.82
CA PRO A 478 11.50 31.99 27.23
C PRO A 478 10.30 31.20 27.77
N SER A 479 10.48 30.54 28.91
CA SER A 479 9.46 29.69 29.54
C SER A 479 8.49 30.48 30.42
N SER A 480 8.85 31.72 30.77
CA SER A 480 8.06 32.61 31.62
C SER A 480 8.20 34.08 31.21
N GLU A 481 7.21 34.90 31.60
CA GLU A 481 7.15 36.32 31.26
C GLU A 481 8.29 37.09 31.96
N GLY A 482 9.27 37.57 31.18
CA GLY A 482 10.45 38.30 31.66
C GLY A 482 11.79 37.59 31.49
N GLU A 483 11.79 36.31 31.10
CA GLU A 483 13.01 35.58 30.72
C GLU A 483 13.48 35.98 29.32
N ARG A 484 14.80 35.95 29.09
CA ARG A 484 15.39 36.23 27.78
C ARG A 484 15.56 34.91 27.01
N PRO A 485 15.24 34.88 25.71
CA PRO A 485 15.57 33.74 24.87
C PRO A 485 17.09 33.48 24.86
N THR A 486 17.48 32.22 24.72
CA THR A 486 18.89 31.82 24.60
C THR A 486 19.13 31.15 23.26
N VAL A 487 20.22 31.54 22.59
CA VAL A 487 20.71 30.90 21.36
C VAL A 487 22.05 30.26 21.68
N ARG A 488 22.16 28.95 21.61
CA ARG A 488 23.42 28.23 21.75
C ARG A 488 23.95 27.93 20.36
N ILE A 489 25.21 28.25 20.07
CA ILE A 489 25.86 28.00 18.78
C ILE A 489 27.04 27.07 19.02
N ASP A 490 26.93 25.82 18.55
CA ASP A 490 27.98 24.82 18.77
C ASP A 490 29.12 24.93 17.74
N THR A 491 28.88 25.58 16.61
CA THR A 491 29.96 25.92 15.65
C THR A 491 30.97 26.87 16.29
N VAL A 492 32.26 26.51 16.26
CA VAL A 492 33.34 27.39 16.71
C VAL A 492 33.50 28.54 15.72
N LEU A 493 33.36 29.77 16.20
CA LEU A 493 33.44 30.99 15.41
C LEU A 493 34.81 31.66 15.56
N SER A 494 35.12 32.63 14.70
CA SER A 494 36.34 33.43 14.77
C SER A 494 36.07 34.92 14.73
N LYS A 495 36.95 35.72 15.33
CA LYS A 495 36.98 37.18 15.14
C LYS A 495 37.66 37.58 13.82
N HIS A 496 38.43 36.68 13.21
CA HIS A 496 39.28 37.01 12.08
C HIS A 496 38.70 36.49 10.76
N LYS A 497 38.59 37.38 9.77
CA LYS A 497 38.13 37.04 8.42
C LYS A 497 39.04 36.06 7.67
N ALA A 498 40.30 35.92 8.10
CA ALA A 498 41.29 35.02 7.50
C ALA A 498 41.30 33.61 8.12
N SER A 499 40.42 33.34 9.11
CA SER A 499 40.27 32.01 9.70
C SER A 499 39.48 31.08 8.79
N THR A 500 39.66 29.77 8.95
CA THR A 500 38.80 28.74 8.34
C THR A 500 37.42 28.68 8.99
N ASN A 501 37.27 29.25 10.20
CA ASN A 501 36.00 29.29 10.94
C ASN A 501 35.15 30.51 10.55
N PRO A 502 33.81 30.42 10.56
CA PRO A 502 32.94 31.54 10.25
C PRO A 502 33.16 32.73 11.19
N ARG A 503 33.10 33.94 10.64
CA ARG A 503 33.24 35.17 11.43
C ARG A 503 32.01 35.39 12.31
N VAL A 504 32.22 35.68 13.59
CA VAL A 504 31.13 35.87 14.57
C VAL A 504 30.10 36.92 14.12
N ASP A 505 30.55 38.08 13.63
CA ASP A 505 29.65 39.14 13.15
C ASP A 505 28.77 38.66 12.00
N ASP A 506 29.36 38.00 11.00
CA ASP A 506 28.65 37.55 9.81
C ASP A 506 27.61 36.46 10.14
N VAL A 507 27.87 35.66 11.19
CA VAL A 507 26.95 34.62 11.67
C VAL A 507 25.78 35.23 12.43
N LEU A 508 26.03 36.22 13.29
CA LEU A 508 24.99 36.93 14.06
C LEU A 508 24.11 37.82 13.17
N ASP A 509 24.67 38.47 12.15
CA ASP A 509 23.90 39.26 11.19
C ASP A 509 22.95 38.34 10.40
N LYS A 510 23.45 37.19 9.92
CA LYS A 510 22.61 36.18 9.25
C LYS A 510 21.52 35.61 10.15
N MET A 511 21.76 35.54 11.46
CA MET A 511 20.76 35.10 12.43
C MET A 511 19.57 36.07 12.49
N LEU A 512 19.88 37.36 12.57
CA LEU A 512 18.87 38.43 12.62
C LEU A 512 18.12 38.54 11.29
N ASP A 513 18.80 38.38 10.16
CA ASP A 513 18.18 38.35 8.83
C ASP A 513 17.22 37.16 8.71
N ALA A 514 17.65 35.96 9.13
CA ALA A 514 16.84 34.76 9.10
C ALA A 514 15.58 34.90 9.98
N TRP A 515 15.71 35.43 11.20
CA TRP A 515 14.59 35.72 12.09
C TRP A 515 13.59 36.72 11.51
N THR A 516 14.10 37.77 10.85
CA THR A 516 13.27 38.79 10.20
C THR A 516 12.55 38.24 8.97
N ASN A 517 13.22 37.38 8.19
CA ASN A 517 12.63 36.73 7.01
C ASN A 517 11.47 35.78 7.37
N ASP A 518 11.43 35.26 8.59
CA ASP A 518 10.29 34.49 9.13
C ASP A 518 9.18 35.38 9.70
N GLY A 519 9.24 36.70 9.48
CA GLY A 519 8.23 37.67 9.90
C GLY A 519 8.25 38.01 11.40
N ARG A 520 9.31 37.64 12.13
CA ARG A 520 9.44 37.87 13.58
C ARG A 520 10.15 39.20 13.88
N ASP A 521 9.89 39.80 15.04
CA ASP A 521 10.48 41.10 15.41
C ASP A 521 11.97 40.93 15.79
N PRO A 522 12.92 41.56 15.08
CA PRO A 522 14.35 41.44 15.38
C PRO A 522 14.73 42.03 16.75
N ARG A 523 13.87 42.87 17.36
CA ARG A 523 14.09 43.40 18.72
C ARG A 523 14.06 42.31 19.79
N ASP A 524 13.33 41.23 19.55
CA ASP A 524 13.22 40.09 20.47
C ASP A 524 14.54 39.32 20.51
N LEU A 525 15.09 39.04 19.33
CA LEU A 525 16.34 38.30 19.21
C LEU A 525 17.58 39.14 19.58
N LYS A 526 17.58 40.46 19.34
CA LYS A 526 18.66 41.35 19.79
C LYS A 526 18.85 41.38 21.31
N ARG A 527 17.82 41.02 22.07
CA ARG A 527 17.85 40.92 23.54
C ARG A 527 18.22 39.52 24.04
N ALA A 528 18.31 38.54 23.15
CA ALA A 528 18.67 37.16 23.48
C ALA A 528 20.10 37.06 24.04
N ILE A 529 20.33 36.04 24.87
CA ILE A 529 21.67 35.63 25.28
C ILE A 529 22.20 34.64 24.24
N VAL A 530 23.41 34.85 23.76
CA VAL A 530 24.12 33.90 22.90
C VAL A 530 25.19 33.19 23.69
N GLU A 531 25.21 31.87 23.59
CA GLU A 531 26.24 30.98 24.09
C GLU A 531 27.03 30.44 22.89
N VAL A 532 28.32 30.77 22.80
CA VAL A 532 29.14 30.44 21.61
C VAL A 532 30.61 30.31 21.96
N SER A 533 31.35 29.46 21.22
CA SER A 533 32.81 29.39 21.30
C SER A 533 33.45 30.26 20.22
N VAL A 534 34.24 31.26 20.60
CA VAL A 534 34.95 32.16 19.67
C VAL A 534 36.45 32.01 19.87
N ASP A 535 37.17 31.63 18.81
CA ASP A 535 38.61 31.36 18.83
C ASP A 535 39.01 30.40 19.99
N GLY A 536 38.16 29.40 20.25
CA GLY A 536 38.34 28.39 21.31
C GLY A 536 37.94 28.84 22.73
N THR A 537 37.41 30.06 22.89
CA THR A 537 36.95 30.58 24.18
C THR A 537 35.42 30.63 24.23
N SER A 538 34.81 29.94 25.20
CA SER A 538 33.36 29.99 25.42
C SER A 538 32.92 31.36 25.96
N MET A 539 31.85 31.91 25.39
CA MET A 539 31.29 33.21 25.70
C MET A 539 29.77 33.09 25.86
N ARG A 540 29.22 33.75 26.90
CA ARG A 540 27.79 33.89 27.15
C ARG A 540 27.43 35.36 27.33
N ARG A 541 26.87 36.00 26.30
CA ARG A 541 26.58 37.46 26.31
C ARG A 541 25.35 37.81 25.46
N PRO A 542 24.70 38.97 25.70
CA PRO A 542 23.65 39.45 24.82
C PRO A 542 24.12 39.61 23.36
N VAL A 543 23.27 39.27 22.38
CA VAL A 543 23.52 39.43 20.93
C VAL A 543 24.10 40.82 20.63
N ALA A 544 23.46 41.86 21.17
CA ALA A 544 23.86 43.26 20.94
C ALA A 544 25.27 43.64 21.44
N THR A 545 25.91 42.79 22.24
CA THR A 545 27.22 43.05 22.87
C THR A 545 28.33 42.11 22.38
N LEU A 546 28.03 41.30 21.37
CA LEU A 546 28.93 40.26 20.84
C LEU A 546 29.65 40.68 19.54
N HIS A 547 29.34 41.89 19.04
CA HIS A 547 30.05 42.58 17.97
C HIS A 547 31.43 43.11 18.40
#